data_AF-A0A2R6LP60-F1
#
_entry.id   AF-A0A2R6LP60-F1
#
_cell.length_a   1.000
_cell.length_b   1.000
_cell.length_c   1.000
_cell.angle_alpha   90.00
_cell.angle_beta   90.00
_cell.angle_gamma   90.00
#
_symmetry.space_group_name_H-M   'P 1'
#
loop_
_entity.id
_entity.type
_entity.pdbx_description
1 polymer ?
#
loop_
_entity_poly.entity_id
_entity_poly.type
_entity_poly.pdbx_seq_one_letter_code
_entity_poly.pdbx_strand_id
1 'polypeptide(L)'
;MNDRRGTVEPLAGAPSTWPTTLRDLLRAAADNSDRASLAERLGDAPSDAAERRLEFLESVDILDGADPTPGRYGREYLDTHDEGVLYEALAAGVAGFEEILEGLAVRPLTDVEVADLLSTALNGDADPALARDYRAWLEALGYLEHDDGVNELTRQGRRLVATTDELTPPGSATETPSIADPADAAPSNQSPATGSDAADGENEDTLKGPTDQEALERELRAQYDDTCMVCGDRRRRGPEAGHSAVHYPMPTAAPHDGPVAAENALVLCPNHRADFEHGTVTVDPRTLTVDHAYESAVSGRTLSTADDHEVGAQYLAYHNNVVAD
;
A
#
# COMPACT_ATOMS: atom_id res chain seq x y z
N MET A 1 -0.34 -11.22 -29.44
CA MET A 1 -0.01 -9.86 -29.96
C MET A 1 0.11 -8.97 -28.74
N ASN A 2 1.29 -8.92 -28.12
CA ASN A 2 1.58 -7.94 -27.08
C ASN A 2 3.06 -7.54 -27.25
N ASP A 3 3.29 -6.78 -28.31
CA ASP A 3 4.58 -6.18 -28.65
C ASP A 3 4.47 -4.67 -28.47
N ARG A 4 4.12 -4.27 -27.24
CA ARG A 4 4.13 -2.88 -26.78
C ARG A 4 4.92 -2.85 -25.48
N ARG A 5 6.23 -3.09 -25.56
CA ARG A 5 7.15 -2.71 -24.49
C ARG A 5 7.72 -1.35 -24.89
N GLY A 6 7.01 -0.28 -24.52
CA GLY A 6 7.45 1.08 -24.79
C GLY A 6 8.73 1.40 -24.00
N THR A 7 9.50 2.39 -24.47
CA THR A 7 10.58 2.97 -23.67
C THR A 7 9.96 3.97 -22.70
N VAL A 8 10.43 3.98 -21.44
CA VAL A 8 10.03 4.99 -20.46
C VAL A 8 10.48 6.37 -20.94
N GLU A 9 9.64 7.40 -20.83
CA GLU A 9 10.02 8.78 -21.11
C GLU A 9 9.78 9.63 -19.84
N PRO A 10 10.79 10.36 -19.31
CA PRO A 10 10.63 11.21 -18.15
C PRO A 10 9.92 12.53 -18.48
N LEU A 11 9.19 13.11 -17.52
CA LEU A 11 8.61 14.44 -17.68
C LEU A 11 9.64 15.55 -17.39
N ALA A 12 9.33 16.78 -17.82
CA ALA A 12 10.19 17.92 -17.51
C ALA A 12 10.07 18.33 -16.03
N GLY A 13 11.15 18.86 -15.47
CA GLY A 13 11.19 19.37 -14.10
C GLY A 13 11.45 18.28 -13.06
N ALA A 14 11.33 18.65 -11.78
CA ALA A 14 11.59 17.74 -10.67
C ALA A 14 10.47 16.67 -10.56
N PRO A 15 10.80 15.40 -10.29
CA PRO A 15 9.82 14.31 -10.14
C PRO A 15 8.65 14.63 -9.22
N SER A 16 8.90 15.31 -8.09
CA SER A 16 7.87 15.73 -7.13
C SER A 16 6.79 16.66 -7.70
N THR A 17 7.00 17.23 -8.89
CA THR A 17 6.02 18.10 -9.57
C THR A 17 5.15 17.35 -10.57
N TRP A 18 5.55 16.14 -10.99
CA TRP A 18 4.93 15.40 -12.08
C TRP A 18 3.46 15.05 -11.84
N PRO A 19 3.02 14.62 -10.64
CA PRO A 19 1.59 14.39 -10.38
C PRO A 19 0.71 15.62 -10.66
N THR A 20 1.19 16.80 -10.27
CA THR A 20 0.47 18.06 -10.54
C THR A 20 0.47 18.39 -12.03
N THR A 21 1.62 18.28 -12.69
CA THR A 21 1.74 18.47 -14.15
C THR A 21 0.79 17.55 -14.92
N LEU A 22 0.71 16.27 -14.54
CA LEU A 22 -0.19 15.30 -15.17
C LEU A 22 -1.65 15.64 -14.93
N ARG A 23 -2.05 16.02 -13.71
CA ARG A 23 -3.43 16.45 -13.43
C ARG A 23 -3.82 17.67 -14.26
N ASP A 24 -2.94 18.65 -14.39
CA ASP A 24 -3.22 19.85 -15.18
C ASP A 24 -3.25 19.56 -16.69
N LEU A 25 -2.39 18.68 -17.17
CA LEU A 25 -2.42 18.17 -18.55
C LEU A 25 -3.72 17.44 -18.85
N LEU A 26 -4.13 16.51 -17.97
CA LEU A 26 -5.33 15.69 -18.14
C LEU A 26 -6.61 16.55 -18.07
N ARG A 27 -6.67 17.56 -17.19
CA ARG A 27 -7.77 18.53 -17.18
C ARG A 27 -7.86 19.30 -18.50
N ALA A 28 -6.72 19.77 -19.00
CA ALA A 28 -6.67 20.48 -20.28
C ALA A 28 -7.11 19.57 -21.45
N ALA A 29 -6.71 18.30 -21.44
CA ALA A 29 -7.14 17.30 -22.41
C ALA A 29 -8.66 17.03 -22.32
N ALA A 30 -9.22 16.96 -21.10
CA ALA A 30 -10.66 16.81 -20.88
C ALA A 30 -11.46 18.02 -21.40
N ASP A 31 -10.88 19.21 -21.33
CA ASP A 31 -11.42 20.45 -21.89
C ASP A 31 -11.21 20.58 -23.41
N ASN A 32 -10.74 19.51 -24.08
CA ASN A 32 -10.48 19.45 -25.52
C ASN A 32 -9.41 20.45 -25.99
N SER A 33 -8.38 20.68 -25.17
CA SER A 33 -7.18 21.41 -25.62
C SER A 33 -6.49 20.65 -26.75
N ASP A 34 -6.00 21.36 -27.75
CA ASP A 34 -5.28 20.73 -28.86
C ASP A 34 -3.91 20.17 -28.41
N ARG A 35 -3.38 19.25 -29.21
CA ARG A 35 -2.10 18.57 -28.94
C ARG A 35 -0.94 19.55 -28.72
N ALA A 36 -0.87 20.63 -29.49
CA ALA A 36 0.19 21.63 -29.37
C ALA A 36 0.13 22.33 -28.01
N SER A 37 -1.07 22.70 -27.55
CA SER A 37 -1.29 23.28 -26.23
C SER A 37 -0.96 22.31 -25.09
N LEU A 38 -1.22 21.01 -25.28
CA LEU A 38 -0.83 19.97 -24.33
C LEU A 38 0.70 19.79 -24.29
N ALA A 39 1.37 19.83 -25.44
CA ALA A 39 2.82 19.75 -25.54
C ALA A 39 3.50 20.92 -24.80
N GLU A 40 2.99 22.15 -24.95
CA GLU A 40 3.50 23.33 -24.23
C GLU A 40 3.43 23.17 -22.69
N ARG A 41 2.43 22.44 -22.19
CA ARG A 41 2.24 22.21 -20.74
C ARG A 41 3.22 21.20 -20.16
N LEU A 42 3.84 20.35 -20.99
CA LEU A 42 4.88 19.41 -20.58
C LEU A 42 6.26 20.06 -20.39
N GLY A 43 6.30 21.39 -20.34
CA GLY A 43 7.44 22.22 -19.96
C GLY A 43 8.17 22.86 -21.13
N ASP A 44 9.19 23.68 -20.83
CA ASP A 44 10.02 24.42 -21.81
C ASP A 44 10.93 23.53 -22.69
N ALA A 45 10.63 22.23 -22.77
CA ALA A 45 11.42 21.30 -23.56
C ALA A 45 11.24 21.57 -25.06
N PRO A 46 12.22 21.21 -25.90
CA PRO A 46 12.04 21.25 -27.35
C PRO A 46 10.76 20.52 -27.77
N SER A 47 10.09 21.00 -28.83
CA SER A 47 8.85 20.41 -29.34
C SER A 47 8.93 18.89 -29.49
N ASP A 48 10.06 18.38 -30.00
CA ASP A 48 10.27 16.94 -30.19
C ASP A 48 10.29 16.15 -28.86
N ALA A 49 10.71 16.76 -27.75
CA ALA A 49 10.70 16.11 -26.44
C ALA A 49 9.32 16.14 -25.78
N ALA A 50 8.57 17.24 -25.94
CA ALA A 50 7.18 17.29 -25.51
C ALA A 50 6.32 16.27 -26.28
N GLU A 51 6.58 16.11 -27.58
CA GLU A 51 5.90 15.15 -28.43
C GLU A 51 6.15 13.70 -27.98
N ARG A 52 7.42 13.32 -27.72
CA ARG A 52 7.74 11.97 -27.19
C ARG A 52 7.05 11.69 -25.86
N ARG A 53 6.90 12.69 -25.00
CA ARG A 53 6.17 12.54 -23.73
C ARG A 53 4.68 12.32 -23.96
N LEU A 54 4.06 13.02 -24.90
CA LEU A 54 2.66 12.77 -25.26
C LEU A 54 2.49 11.35 -25.82
N GLU A 55 3.34 10.96 -26.76
CA GLU A 55 3.37 9.61 -27.33
C GLU A 55 3.57 8.54 -26.24
N PHE A 56 4.43 8.81 -25.26
CA PHE A 56 4.62 7.94 -24.11
C PHE A 56 3.35 7.82 -23.25
N LEU A 57 2.74 8.94 -22.85
CA LEU A 57 1.50 8.95 -22.06
C LEU A 57 0.33 8.28 -22.78
N GLU A 58 0.29 8.36 -24.12
CA GLU A 58 -0.64 7.60 -24.95
C GLU A 58 -0.35 6.10 -24.95
N SER A 59 0.94 5.73 -25.00
CA SER A 59 1.35 4.33 -25.02
C SER A 59 0.98 3.57 -23.74
N VAL A 60 0.87 4.28 -22.61
CA VAL A 60 0.46 3.75 -21.30
C VAL A 60 -1.01 4.04 -20.96
N ASP A 61 -1.82 4.52 -21.93
CA ASP A 61 -3.26 4.79 -21.76
C ASP A 61 -3.59 5.80 -20.62
N ILE A 62 -2.66 6.72 -20.36
CA ILE A 62 -2.91 7.94 -19.58
C ILE A 62 -3.60 8.98 -20.47
N LEU A 63 -3.17 9.10 -21.73
CA LEU A 63 -3.85 9.84 -22.78
C LEU A 63 -4.34 8.88 -23.88
N ASP A 64 -5.29 9.32 -24.70
CA ASP A 64 -5.81 8.55 -25.83
C ASP A 64 -6.15 9.45 -27.03
N GLY A 65 -5.80 8.97 -28.23
CA GLY A 65 -6.12 9.60 -29.51
C GLY A 65 -5.11 10.65 -30.00
N ALA A 66 -5.24 11.02 -31.29
CA ALA A 66 -4.40 12.01 -31.95
C ALA A 66 -4.66 13.45 -31.45
N ASP A 67 -5.91 13.75 -31.11
CA ASP A 67 -6.33 14.91 -30.33
C ASP A 67 -6.54 14.41 -28.89
N PRO A 68 -5.52 14.52 -28.02
CA PRO A 68 -5.47 13.69 -26.83
C PRO A 68 -6.60 14.02 -25.86
N THR A 69 -7.35 13.00 -25.47
CA THR A 69 -8.27 13.03 -24.33
C THR A 69 -7.70 12.18 -23.20
N PRO A 70 -8.17 12.31 -21.94
CA PRO A 70 -7.75 11.39 -20.89
C PRO A 70 -8.07 9.95 -21.28
N GLY A 71 -7.08 9.06 -21.24
CA GLY A 71 -7.19 7.62 -21.49
C GLY A 71 -7.88 6.90 -20.34
N ARG A 72 -7.82 5.56 -20.30
CA ARG A 72 -8.44 4.79 -19.19
C ARG A 72 -7.85 5.20 -17.84
N TYR A 73 -6.54 5.07 -17.68
CA TYR A 73 -5.86 5.38 -16.43
C TYR A 73 -5.86 6.89 -16.14
N GLY A 74 -5.81 7.72 -17.19
CA GLY A 74 -5.90 9.18 -17.03
C GLY A 74 -7.24 9.65 -16.47
N ARG A 75 -8.36 9.05 -16.89
CA ARG A 75 -9.68 9.36 -16.31
C ARG A 75 -9.77 8.94 -14.85
N GLU A 76 -9.35 7.72 -14.56
CA GLU A 76 -9.38 7.19 -13.20
C GLU A 76 -8.50 8.02 -12.26
N TYR A 77 -7.28 8.38 -12.69
CA TYR A 77 -6.40 9.25 -11.92
C TYR A 77 -6.97 10.66 -11.69
N LEU A 78 -7.67 11.25 -12.68
CA LEU A 78 -8.36 12.53 -12.48
C LEU A 78 -9.47 12.46 -11.43
N ASP A 79 -10.16 11.32 -11.34
CA ASP A 79 -11.27 11.12 -10.41
C ASP A 79 -10.76 10.82 -9.00
N THR A 80 -9.78 9.92 -8.86
CA THR A 80 -9.31 9.41 -7.57
C THR A 80 -8.14 10.21 -6.99
N HIS A 81 -7.33 10.83 -7.84
CA HIS A 81 -6.03 11.42 -7.47
C HIS A 81 -5.05 10.40 -6.87
N ASP A 82 -5.21 9.12 -7.20
CA ASP A 82 -4.40 8.02 -6.65
C ASP A 82 -3.19 7.70 -7.53
N GLU A 83 -1.97 7.92 -7.02
CA GLU A 83 -0.71 7.59 -7.71
C GLU A 83 -0.54 6.09 -8.02
N GLY A 84 -1.27 5.20 -7.35
CA GLY A 84 -1.36 3.77 -7.67
C GLY A 84 -1.90 3.51 -9.07
N VAL A 85 -2.85 4.32 -9.53
CA VAL A 85 -3.41 4.24 -10.89
C VAL A 85 -2.34 4.57 -11.94
N LEU A 86 -1.49 5.55 -11.66
CA LEU A 86 -0.37 5.90 -12.54
C LEU A 86 0.70 4.80 -12.56
N TYR A 87 0.98 4.16 -11.41
CA TYR A 87 1.85 3.01 -11.36
C TYR A 87 1.32 1.84 -12.19
N GLU A 88 0.04 1.50 -12.04
CA GLU A 88 -0.60 0.43 -12.81
C GLU A 88 -0.50 0.71 -14.32
N ALA A 89 -0.72 1.96 -14.75
CA ALA A 89 -0.53 2.38 -16.13
C ALA A 89 0.89 2.12 -16.63
N LEU A 90 1.91 2.52 -15.85
CA LEU A 90 3.32 2.32 -16.18
C LEU A 90 3.69 0.84 -16.22
N ALA A 91 3.36 0.06 -15.18
CA ALA A 91 3.69 -1.35 -15.08
C ALA A 91 3.00 -2.18 -16.18
N ALA A 92 1.77 -1.81 -16.57
CA ALA A 92 1.05 -2.47 -17.66
C ALA A 92 1.61 -2.13 -19.05
N GLY A 93 2.14 -0.92 -19.25
CA GLY A 93 2.62 -0.43 -20.54
C GLY A 93 4.14 -0.56 -20.77
N VAL A 94 4.92 -0.70 -19.70
CA VAL A 94 6.38 -0.69 -19.70
C VAL A 94 6.90 -1.79 -18.78
N ALA A 95 7.72 -2.69 -19.32
CA ALA A 95 8.37 -3.75 -18.54
C ALA A 95 9.48 -3.17 -17.65
N GLY A 96 9.78 -3.78 -16.49
CA GLY A 96 10.92 -3.39 -15.65
C GLY A 96 10.56 -2.73 -14.32
N PHE A 97 9.36 -2.13 -14.19
CA PHE A 97 8.96 -1.46 -12.94
C PHE A 97 8.80 -2.46 -11.78
N GLU A 98 8.17 -3.61 -12.03
CA GLU A 98 7.99 -4.68 -11.04
C GLU A 98 9.35 -5.22 -10.58
N GLU A 99 10.25 -5.53 -11.52
CA GLU A 99 11.57 -6.09 -11.24
C GLU A 99 12.46 -5.12 -10.44
N ILE A 100 12.36 -3.82 -10.71
CA ILE A 100 13.06 -2.80 -9.91
C ILE A 100 12.53 -2.80 -8.47
N LEU A 101 11.21 -2.79 -8.29
CA LEU A 101 10.61 -2.75 -6.96
C LEU A 101 10.95 -4.02 -6.15
N GLU A 102 10.88 -5.20 -6.76
CA GLU A 102 11.30 -6.46 -6.14
C GLU A 102 12.78 -6.42 -5.70
N GLY A 103 13.67 -5.93 -6.57
CA GLY A 103 15.09 -5.79 -6.26
C GLY A 103 15.34 -4.85 -5.08
N LEU A 104 14.66 -3.70 -5.06
CA LEU A 104 14.77 -2.71 -3.99
C LEU A 104 14.11 -3.16 -2.68
N ALA A 105 13.12 -4.05 -2.74
CA ALA A 105 12.51 -4.65 -1.55
C ALA A 105 13.50 -5.52 -0.78
N VAL A 106 14.43 -6.18 -1.48
CA VAL A 106 15.51 -6.96 -0.85
C VAL A 106 16.53 -6.06 -0.16
N ARG A 107 16.98 -4.99 -0.82
CA ARG A 107 17.92 -4.00 -0.26
C ARG A 107 17.96 -2.71 -1.09
N PRO A 108 18.50 -1.61 -0.56
CA PRO A 108 18.79 -0.42 -1.35
C PRO A 108 19.79 -0.73 -2.49
N LEU A 109 19.59 -0.10 -3.67
CA LEU A 109 20.36 -0.34 -4.90
C LEU A 109 20.85 0.97 -5.53
N THR A 110 22.03 0.98 -6.11
CA THR A 110 22.52 2.12 -6.92
C THR A 110 21.87 2.16 -8.30
N ASP A 111 21.94 3.29 -9.02
CA ASP A 111 21.46 3.38 -10.41
C ASP A 111 22.14 2.34 -11.35
N VAL A 112 23.37 1.96 -11.05
CA VAL A 112 24.10 0.92 -11.82
C VAL A 112 23.47 -0.46 -11.59
N GLU A 113 23.16 -0.79 -10.34
CA GLU A 113 22.53 -2.06 -9.99
C GLU A 113 21.09 -2.13 -10.50
N VAL A 114 20.37 -1.01 -10.49
CA VAL A 114 19.04 -0.89 -11.14
C VAL A 114 19.15 -1.10 -12.65
N ALA A 115 20.19 -0.56 -13.31
CA ALA A 115 20.42 -0.80 -14.73
C ALA A 115 20.72 -2.27 -15.03
N ASP A 116 21.45 -2.98 -14.16
CA ASP A 116 21.70 -4.42 -14.30
C ASP A 116 20.40 -5.25 -14.18
N LEU A 117 19.52 -4.89 -13.25
CA LEU A 117 18.18 -5.50 -13.11
C LEU A 117 17.34 -5.26 -14.36
N LEU A 118 17.28 -4.02 -14.83
CA LEU A 118 16.57 -3.65 -16.06
C LEU A 118 17.12 -4.38 -17.28
N SER A 119 18.43 -4.56 -17.37
CA SER A 119 19.05 -5.27 -18.49
C SER A 119 18.53 -6.72 -18.58
N THR A 120 18.37 -7.34 -17.40
CA THR A 120 17.81 -8.69 -17.28
C THR A 120 16.32 -8.70 -17.65
N ALA A 121 15.52 -7.80 -17.08
CA ALA A 121 14.07 -7.72 -17.33
C ALA A 121 13.73 -7.44 -18.81
N LEU A 122 14.45 -6.49 -19.40
CA LEU A 122 14.24 -6.03 -20.77
C LEU A 122 14.88 -6.93 -21.82
N ASN A 123 15.73 -7.89 -21.42
CA ASN A 123 16.56 -8.70 -22.32
C ASN A 123 17.41 -7.82 -23.27
N GLY A 124 18.06 -6.79 -22.71
CA GLY A 124 18.88 -5.82 -23.45
C GLY A 124 19.87 -5.08 -22.55
N ASP A 125 20.71 -4.23 -23.13
CA ASP A 125 21.68 -3.44 -22.34
C ASP A 125 21.01 -2.14 -21.86
N ALA A 126 20.52 -2.13 -20.62
CA ALA A 126 20.06 -0.92 -19.95
C ALA A 126 21.26 -0.17 -19.35
N ASP A 127 21.30 1.15 -19.53
CA ASP A 127 22.36 1.99 -18.98
C ASP A 127 21.87 2.76 -17.72
N PRO A 128 22.78 3.38 -16.95
CA PRO A 128 22.40 4.18 -15.78
C PRO A 128 21.55 5.43 -16.11
N ALA A 129 21.43 5.85 -17.37
CA ALA A 129 20.54 6.94 -17.74
C ALA A 129 19.09 6.42 -17.79
N LEU A 130 18.86 5.28 -18.42
CA LEU A 130 17.56 4.62 -18.41
C LEU A 130 17.10 4.28 -16.99
N ALA A 131 18.00 3.79 -16.14
CA ALA A 131 17.70 3.53 -14.72
C ALA A 131 17.19 4.79 -13.98
N ARG A 132 17.74 5.97 -14.28
CA ARG A 132 17.28 7.24 -13.71
C ARG A 132 15.89 7.64 -14.20
N ASP A 133 15.51 7.27 -15.42
CA ASP A 133 14.18 7.58 -15.94
C ASP A 133 13.10 6.75 -15.22
N TYR A 134 13.35 5.45 -14.96
CA TYR A 134 12.48 4.63 -14.10
C TYR A 134 12.44 5.17 -12.68
N ARG A 135 13.61 5.49 -12.12
CA ARG A 135 13.74 6.07 -10.78
C ARG A 135 12.92 7.35 -10.64
N ALA A 136 12.99 8.25 -11.61
CA ALA A 136 12.26 9.51 -11.58
C ALA A 136 10.74 9.29 -11.55
N TRP A 137 10.21 8.30 -12.27
CA TRP A 137 8.79 7.92 -12.15
C TRP A 137 8.46 7.36 -10.77
N LEU A 138 9.29 6.47 -10.22
CA LEU A 138 9.07 5.91 -8.89
C LEU A 138 9.19 6.96 -7.77
N GLU A 139 10.09 7.93 -7.89
CA GLU A 139 10.19 9.11 -7.01
C GLU A 139 8.94 9.99 -7.12
N ALA A 140 8.48 10.26 -8.35
CA ALA A 140 7.30 11.09 -8.59
C ALA A 140 6.02 10.50 -7.98
N LEU A 141 5.90 9.18 -7.96
CA LEU A 141 4.76 8.45 -7.40
C LEU A 141 4.93 8.13 -5.91
N GLY A 142 6.04 8.55 -5.30
CA GLY A 142 6.28 8.36 -3.86
C GLY A 142 6.71 6.95 -3.46
N TYR A 143 7.07 6.07 -4.40
CA TYR A 143 7.48 4.68 -4.11
C TYR A 143 8.98 4.54 -3.80
N LEU A 144 9.79 5.52 -4.17
CA LEU A 144 11.24 5.46 -4.07
C LEU A 144 11.83 6.79 -3.57
N GLU A 145 12.83 6.71 -2.72
CA GLU A 145 13.71 7.83 -2.33
C GLU A 145 15.13 7.58 -2.84
N HIS A 146 15.81 8.65 -3.26
CA HIS A 146 17.20 8.60 -3.72
C HIS A 146 18.07 9.51 -2.86
N ASP A 147 19.01 8.92 -2.13
CA ASP A 147 19.99 9.64 -1.30
C ASP A 147 21.37 9.02 -1.42
N ASP A 148 22.40 9.87 -1.43
CA ASP A 148 23.83 9.50 -1.55
C ASP A 148 24.14 8.46 -2.66
N GLY A 149 23.44 8.55 -3.81
CA GLY A 149 23.63 7.67 -4.96
C GLY A 149 22.96 6.29 -4.84
N VAL A 150 22.13 6.09 -3.81
CA VAL A 150 21.42 4.84 -3.54
C VAL A 150 19.92 5.10 -3.60
N ASN A 151 19.20 4.13 -4.16
CA ASN A 151 17.76 4.08 -4.26
C ASN A 151 17.22 3.17 -3.16
N GLU A 152 16.23 3.64 -2.42
CA GLU A 152 15.55 2.87 -1.40
C GLU A 152 14.03 3.00 -1.58
N LEU A 153 13.29 1.90 -1.38
CA LEU A 153 11.84 1.98 -1.36
C LEU A 153 11.38 2.81 -0.16
N THR A 154 10.47 3.74 -0.44
CA THR A 154 9.67 4.35 0.62
C THR A 154 8.78 3.30 1.27
N ARG A 155 8.08 3.69 2.33
CA ARG A 155 7.06 2.81 2.94
C ARG A 155 5.97 2.43 1.95
N GLN A 156 5.52 3.39 1.14
CA GLN A 156 4.52 3.17 0.10
C GLN A 156 5.04 2.16 -0.94
N GLY A 157 6.30 2.29 -1.38
CA GLY A 157 6.93 1.35 -2.31
C GLY A 157 7.02 -0.07 -1.75
N ARG A 158 7.38 -0.22 -0.47
CA ARG A 158 7.44 -1.54 0.18
C ARG A 158 6.06 -2.20 0.30
N ARG A 159 5.00 -1.42 0.59
CA ARG A 159 3.62 -1.93 0.63
C ARG A 159 3.16 -2.44 -0.73
N LEU A 160 3.47 -1.68 -1.79
CA LEU A 160 3.13 -2.05 -3.16
C LEU A 160 3.71 -3.42 -3.54
N VAL A 161 4.97 -3.70 -3.19
CA VAL A 161 5.59 -5.01 -3.43
C VAL A 161 4.90 -6.11 -2.63
N ALA A 162 4.65 -5.89 -1.33
CA ALA A 162 4.01 -6.88 -0.47
C ALA A 162 2.60 -7.27 -0.96
N THR A 163 1.82 -6.31 -1.45
CA THR A 163 0.49 -6.58 -2.02
C THR A 163 0.55 -7.40 -3.30
N THR A 164 1.58 -7.24 -4.13
CA THR A 164 1.76 -8.01 -5.38
C THR A 164 2.17 -9.45 -5.09
N ASP A 165 3.02 -9.67 -4.08
CA ASP A 165 3.41 -11.00 -3.62
C ASP A 165 2.21 -11.79 -3.05
N GLU A 166 1.32 -11.15 -2.29
CA GLU A 166 0.14 -11.78 -1.70
C GLU A 166 -0.97 -12.10 -2.73
N LEU A 167 -1.02 -11.36 -3.84
CA LEU A 167 -1.96 -11.60 -4.95
C LEU A 167 -1.46 -12.65 -5.95
N THR A 168 -0.20 -13.07 -5.85
CA THR A 168 0.34 -14.18 -6.63
C THR A 168 -0.06 -15.52 -5.98
N PRO A 169 -0.95 -16.34 -6.57
CA PRO A 169 -1.30 -17.61 -5.99
C PRO A 169 -0.06 -18.50 -5.88
N PRO A 170 0.15 -19.26 -4.79
CA PRO A 170 1.22 -20.24 -4.73
C PRO A 170 0.94 -21.34 -5.76
N GLY A 171 1.50 -21.22 -6.98
CA GLY A 171 1.23 -22.21 -8.03
C GLY A 171 1.63 -21.93 -9.47
N SER A 172 2.40 -20.89 -9.81
CA SER A 172 2.93 -20.71 -11.19
C SER A 172 4.43 -21.00 -11.35
N ALA A 173 5.05 -21.65 -10.36
CA ALA A 173 6.31 -22.36 -10.61
C ALA A 173 5.99 -23.70 -11.28
N THR A 174 6.34 -23.82 -12.57
CA THR A 174 6.30 -25.09 -13.30
C THR A 174 7.43 -25.98 -12.77
N GLU A 175 7.19 -26.66 -11.65
CA GLU A 175 7.98 -27.84 -11.29
C GLU A 175 7.19 -29.09 -11.64
N THR A 176 7.76 -29.85 -12.58
CA THR A 176 7.20 -31.10 -13.09
C THR A 176 7.53 -32.23 -12.10
N PRO A 177 6.55 -32.94 -11.52
CA PRO A 177 6.84 -34.09 -10.67
C PRO A 177 7.07 -35.33 -11.55
N SER A 178 8.30 -35.85 -11.54
CA SER A 178 8.63 -37.15 -12.12
C SER A 178 8.35 -38.26 -11.10
N ILE A 179 7.37 -39.12 -11.40
CA ILE A 179 7.09 -40.37 -10.69
C ILE A 179 7.79 -41.55 -11.39
N ALA A 180 8.52 -42.37 -10.62
CA ALA A 180 8.72 -43.83 -10.77
C ALA A 180 9.51 -44.30 -9.53
N ASP A 181 9.30 -45.43 -8.84
CA ASP A 181 8.33 -46.52 -8.84
C ASP A 181 8.51 -47.29 -7.48
N PRO A 182 7.61 -48.21 -7.07
CA PRO A 182 7.54 -48.80 -5.73
C PRO A 182 8.13 -50.23 -5.61
N ALA A 183 8.68 -50.55 -4.44
CA ALA A 183 8.82 -51.87 -3.76
C ALA A 183 9.91 -51.67 -2.67
N ASP A 184 9.81 -52.12 -1.42
CA ASP A 184 9.47 -53.46 -0.98
C ASP A 184 9.28 -53.49 0.55
N ALA A 185 8.51 -54.47 1.02
CA ALA A 185 8.54 -55.10 2.35
C ALA A 185 8.24 -54.28 3.65
N ALA A 186 7.01 -54.47 4.16
CA ALA A 186 6.70 -54.60 5.59
C ALA A 186 7.22 -55.99 6.12
N PRO A 187 7.12 -56.39 7.42
CA PRO A 187 6.26 -55.83 8.47
C PRO A 187 6.76 -55.88 9.95
N SER A 188 5.89 -55.34 10.84
CA SER A 188 5.71 -55.67 12.28
C SER A 188 6.69 -54.99 13.26
N ASN A 189 6.34 -54.57 14.49
CA ASN A 189 5.17 -54.84 15.33
C ASN A 189 5.20 -53.89 16.56
N GLN A 190 4.03 -53.69 17.17
CA GLN A 190 3.77 -53.43 18.61
C GLN A 190 4.05 -52.03 19.23
N SER A 191 2.96 -51.36 19.61
CA SER A 191 2.85 -50.64 20.88
C SER A 191 2.53 -51.64 22.02
N PRO A 192 2.75 -51.28 23.30
CA PRO A 192 1.67 -50.66 24.06
C PRO A 192 2.09 -49.54 25.03
N ALA A 193 1.06 -48.83 25.49
CA ALA A 193 1.05 -47.69 26.41
C ALA A 193 1.57 -47.98 27.83
N THR A 194 1.90 -46.92 28.58
CA THR A 194 1.22 -46.46 29.83
C THR A 194 2.11 -45.45 30.59
N GLY A 195 1.49 -44.49 31.27
CA GLY A 195 2.12 -43.70 32.35
C GLY A 195 1.61 -42.27 32.48
N SER A 196 0.62 -42.07 33.34
CA SER A 196 0.17 -40.78 33.88
C SER A 196 1.11 -40.28 34.99
N ASP A 197 1.15 -38.95 35.21
CA ASP A 197 1.10 -38.21 36.50
C ASP A 197 1.57 -36.75 36.24
N ALA A 198 0.67 -35.76 36.30
CA ALA A 198 0.43 -34.83 37.44
C ALA A 198 1.70 -34.06 37.87
N ALA A 199 1.91 -32.82 37.40
CA ALA A 199 1.44 -31.53 37.94
C ALA A 199 2.20 -31.06 39.21
N ASP A 200 2.99 -29.99 39.04
CA ASP A 200 3.38 -28.92 39.99
C ASP A 200 4.22 -27.92 39.15
N GLY A 201 4.03 -26.60 39.07
CA GLY A 201 3.32 -25.66 39.91
C GLY A 201 4.25 -24.48 40.22
N GLU A 202 4.47 -23.56 39.28
CA GLU A 202 5.10 -22.26 39.55
C GLU A 202 4.25 -21.13 38.95
N ASN A 203 3.71 -20.31 39.85
CA ASN A 203 2.83 -19.17 39.57
C ASN A 203 3.66 -17.96 39.11
N GLU A 204 3.46 -17.51 37.87
CA GLU A 204 3.64 -16.12 37.50
C GLU A 204 2.26 -15.55 37.11
N ASP A 205 1.80 -14.60 37.93
CA ASP A 205 0.58 -13.82 37.77
C ASP A 205 0.71 -12.93 36.54
N THR A 206 0.47 -13.52 35.36
CA THR A 206 0.23 -12.78 34.13
C THR A 206 -1.27 -12.70 33.97
N LEU A 207 -1.84 -11.50 34.16
CA LEU A 207 -3.19 -11.15 33.71
C LEU A 207 -3.26 -11.46 32.21
N LYS A 208 -3.71 -12.67 31.87
CA LYS A 208 -4.01 -13.05 30.50
C LYS A 208 -5.27 -12.30 30.11
N GLY A 209 -5.07 -11.21 29.36
CA GLY A 209 -6.14 -10.60 28.59
C GLY A 209 -6.85 -11.64 27.72
N PRO A 210 -8.11 -11.38 27.34
CA PRO A 210 -8.92 -12.36 26.61
C PRO A 210 -8.21 -12.78 25.31
N THR A 211 -7.83 -14.06 25.22
CA THR A 211 -7.24 -14.70 24.02
C THR A 211 -8.24 -14.91 22.88
N ASP A 212 -9.42 -14.28 22.95
CA ASP A 212 -10.51 -14.39 22.01
C ASP A 212 -10.90 -13.00 21.53
N GLN A 213 -10.60 -12.71 20.25
CA GLN A 213 -10.85 -11.43 19.61
C GLN A 213 -12.31 -10.99 19.76
N GLU A 214 -13.27 -11.90 19.59
CA GLU A 214 -14.69 -11.57 19.70
C GLU A 214 -15.08 -11.13 21.12
N ALA A 215 -14.43 -11.71 22.14
CA ALA A 215 -14.65 -11.35 23.54
C ALA A 215 -14.09 -9.97 23.86
N LEU A 216 -12.84 -9.71 23.45
CA LEU A 216 -12.19 -8.41 23.62
C LEU A 216 -13.00 -7.31 22.93
N GLU A 217 -13.38 -7.52 21.67
CA GLU A 217 -14.12 -6.52 20.93
C GLU A 217 -15.50 -6.24 21.55
N ARG A 218 -16.18 -7.27 22.06
CA ARG A 218 -17.47 -7.10 22.75
C ARG A 218 -17.31 -6.31 24.04
N GLU A 219 -16.25 -6.56 24.81
CA GLU A 219 -15.94 -5.83 26.03
C GLU A 219 -15.64 -4.36 25.76
N LEU A 220 -14.77 -4.07 24.78
CA LEU A 220 -14.44 -2.70 24.40
C LEU A 220 -15.67 -1.92 23.89
N ARG A 221 -16.49 -2.51 23.01
CA ARG A 221 -17.72 -1.84 22.55
C ARG A 221 -18.68 -1.54 23.71
N ALA A 222 -18.76 -2.42 24.70
CA ALA A 222 -19.57 -2.20 25.90
C ALA A 222 -18.97 -1.11 26.80
N GLN A 223 -17.65 -1.09 26.99
CA GLN A 223 -16.93 -0.06 27.77
C GLN A 223 -17.18 1.35 27.23
N TYR A 224 -17.28 1.49 25.91
CA TYR A 224 -17.54 2.76 25.22
C TYR A 224 -19.02 3.05 24.95
N ASP A 225 -19.94 2.16 25.35
CA ASP A 225 -21.37 2.21 24.99
C ASP A 225 -21.58 2.47 23.47
N ASP A 226 -20.80 1.80 22.62
CA ASP A 226 -20.77 2.02 21.16
C ASP A 226 -20.49 3.48 20.71
N THR A 227 -19.88 4.28 21.56
CA THR A 227 -19.49 5.67 21.26
C THR A 227 -18.17 5.69 20.51
N CYS A 228 -18.13 6.39 19.38
CA CYS A 228 -16.92 6.51 18.58
C CYS A 228 -15.86 7.35 19.30
N MET A 229 -14.63 6.83 19.40
CA MET A 229 -13.50 7.53 20.02
C MET A 229 -13.05 8.79 19.26
N VAL A 230 -13.35 8.90 17.95
CA VAL A 230 -12.98 10.03 17.10
C VAL A 230 -14.01 11.15 17.18
N CYS A 231 -15.26 10.88 16.78
CA CYS A 231 -16.29 11.92 16.74
C CYS A 231 -17.11 12.05 18.04
N GLY A 232 -17.09 11.06 18.92
CA GLY A 232 -17.94 11.02 20.12
C GLY A 232 -19.41 10.68 19.84
N ASP A 233 -19.77 10.33 18.61
CA ASP A 233 -21.13 9.92 18.29
C ASP A 233 -21.39 8.48 18.69
N ARG A 234 -22.55 8.23 19.29
CA ARG A 234 -23.13 6.90 19.45
C ARG A 234 -24.12 6.61 18.32
N ARG A 235 -23.70 5.83 17.32
CA ARG A 235 -24.60 5.38 16.25
C ARG A 235 -25.56 4.34 16.79
N ARG A 236 -26.79 4.28 16.25
CA ARG A 236 -27.86 3.42 16.77
C ARG A 236 -28.23 2.33 15.76
N ARG A 237 -28.35 1.07 16.19
CA ARG A 237 -29.06 0.01 15.45
C ARG A 237 -30.53 -0.11 15.87
N GLY A 238 -30.90 0.50 16.99
CA GLY A 238 -32.26 0.52 17.51
C GLY A 238 -32.42 1.54 18.63
N PRO A 239 -33.58 1.56 19.32
CA PRO A 239 -33.84 2.51 20.40
C PRO A 239 -32.82 2.45 21.54
N GLU A 240 -32.36 1.25 21.88
CA GLU A 240 -31.44 1.00 22.99
C GLU A 240 -30.06 0.51 22.52
N ALA A 241 -29.96 -0.08 21.32
CA ALA A 241 -28.74 -0.71 20.81
C ALA A 241 -27.87 0.25 19.98
N GLY A 242 -26.58 0.32 20.31
CA GLY A 242 -25.58 1.07 19.58
C GLY A 242 -24.96 0.31 18.40
N HIS A 243 -24.19 1.03 17.57
CA HIS A 243 -23.42 0.48 16.46
C HIS A 243 -22.01 1.04 16.45
N SER A 244 -21.07 0.23 16.90
CA SER A 244 -19.65 0.45 16.68
C SER A 244 -18.97 -0.81 16.18
N ALA A 245 -17.74 -0.66 15.74
CA ALA A 245 -16.81 -1.74 15.43
C ALA A 245 -15.45 -1.41 16.06
N VAL A 246 -14.66 -2.45 16.33
CA VAL A 246 -13.28 -2.29 16.78
C VAL A 246 -12.38 -2.29 15.56
N HIS A 247 -11.53 -1.27 15.46
CA HIS A 247 -10.48 -1.18 14.47
C HIS A 247 -9.13 -1.37 15.16
N TYR A 248 -8.24 -2.16 14.56
CA TYR A 248 -6.90 -2.38 15.08
C TYR A 248 -5.90 -1.52 14.28
N PRO A 249 -5.33 -0.43 14.87
CA PRO A 249 -4.41 0.46 14.16
C PRO A 249 -3.20 -0.27 13.56
N MET A 250 -2.71 -1.32 14.23
CA MET A 250 -1.87 -2.35 13.62
C MET A 250 -2.74 -3.57 13.30
N PRO A 251 -3.00 -3.89 12.03
CA PRO A 251 -3.89 -4.99 11.68
C PRO A 251 -3.45 -6.32 12.28
N THR A 252 -4.42 -7.12 12.73
CA THR A 252 -4.16 -8.40 13.39
C THR A 252 -3.87 -9.55 12.43
N ALA A 253 -4.25 -9.38 11.16
CA ALA A 253 -3.91 -10.33 10.10
C ALA A 253 -2.46 -10.17 9.64
N ALA A 254 -1.92 -11.24 9.05
CA ALA A 254 -0.69 -11.17 8.28
C ALA A 254 -0.81 -10.10 7.17
N PRO A 255 0.29 -9.41 6.81
CA PRO A 255 1.66 -9.62 7.28
C PRO A 255 2.03 -8.77 8.51
N HIS A 256 1.05 -8.12 9.13
CA HIS A 256 1.29 -7.12 10.18
C HIS A 256 1.30 -7.73 11.57
N ASP A 257 0.55 -8.83 11.76
CA ASP A 257 0.54 -9.68 12.95
C ASP A 257 0.39 -8.86 14.26
N GLY A 258 -0.42 -7.79 14.18
CA GLY A 258 -0.74 -6.95 15.32
C GLY A 258 -1.43 -7.77 16.42
N PRO A 259 -1.12 -7.52 17.70
CA PRO A 259 -1.72 -8.30 18.76
C PRO A 259 -3.21 -7.95 18.89
N VAL A 260 -4.01 -8.98 19.16
CA VAL A 260 -5.38 -8.84 19.65
C VAL A 260 -5.31 -8.40 21.11
N ALA A 261 -5.17 -7.09 21.31
CA ALA A 261 -4.96 -6.47 22.62
C ALA A 261 -5.70 -5.12 22.69
N ALA A 262 -6.11 -4.70 23.88
CA ALA A 262 -6.86 -3.45 24.06
C ALA A 262 -6.04 -2.25 23.61
N GLU A 263 -4.74 -2.26 23.88
CA GLU A 263 -3.81 -1.20 23.49
C GLU A 263 -3.75 -1.00 21.97
N ASN A 264 -4.05 -2.04 21.19
CA ASN A 264 -4.11 -2.00 19.73
C ASN A 264 -5.55 -1.88 19.21
N ALA A 265 -6.51 -1.37 19.98
CA ALA A 265 -7.91 -1.38 19.59
C ALA A 265 -8.56 0.01 19.71
N LEU A 266 -9.35 0.39 18.71
CA LEU A 266 -10.13 1.63 18.69
C LEU A 266 -11.61 1.32 18.46
N VAL A 267 -12.49 1.86 19.31
CA VAL A 267 -13.95 1.74 19.12
C VAL A 267 -14.44 2.87 18.23
N LEU A 268 -14.84 2.54 17.00
CA LEU A 268 -15.17 3.51 15.96
C LEU A 268 -16.59 3.32 15.41
N CYS A 269 -17.17 4.42 14.93
CA CYS A 269 -18.37 4.34 14.09
C CYS A 269 -18.00 3.81 12.69
N PRO A 270 -18.97 3.31 11.89
CA PRO A 270 -18.65 2.78 10.57
C PRO A 270 -17.96 3.76 9.60
N ASN A 271 -18.19 5.08 9.74
CA ASN A 271 -17.51 6.08 8.91
C ASN A 271 -16.02 6.18 9.30
N HIS A 272 -15.72 6.57 10.54
CA HIS A 272 -14.33 6.72 10.99
C HIS A 272 -13.54 5.41 10.97
N ARG A 273 -14.20 4.26 11.06
CA ARG A 273 -13.53 2.98 10.79
C ARG A 273 -13.04 2.90 9.35
N ALA A 274 -13.89 3.23 8.38
CA ALA A 274 -13.48 3.28 6.98
C ALA A 274 -12.39 4.33 6.76
N ASP A 275 -12.48 5.48 7.43
CA ASP A 275 -11.47 6.54 7.32
C ASP A 275 -10.09 6.09 7.83
N PHE A 276 -10.03 5.28 8.89
CA PHE A 276 -8.82 4.60 9.34
C PHE A 276 -8.38 3.49 8.36
N GLU A 277 -9.30 2.63 7.90
CA GLU A 277 -8.98 1.57 6.92
C GLU A 277 -8.40 2.13 5.61
N HIS A 278 -8.79 3.35 5.23
CA HIS A 278 -8.32 4.06 4.03
C HIS A 278 -7.24 5.11 4.33
N GLY A 279 -6.69 5.16 5.54
CA GLY A 279 -5.55 6.01 5.84
C GLY A 279 -5.78 7.52 5.87
N THR A 280 -7.04 7.99 5.83
CA THR A 280 -7.38 9.43 5.77
C THR A 280 -7.35 10.15 7.12
N VAL A 281 -7.06 9.39 8.18
CA VAL A 281 -6.99 9.85 9.58
C VAL A 281 -5.67 9.39 10.19
N THR A 282 -4.99 10.29 10.87
CA THR A 282 -3.87 10.00 11.77
C THR A 282 -4.20 10.42 13.19
N VAL A 283 -3.49 9.85 14.16
CA VAL A 283 -3.57 10.27 15.57
C VAL A 283 -2.18 10.44 16.13
N ASP A 284 -1.83 11.64 16.58
CA ASP A 284 -0.53 11.90 17.21
C ASP A 284 -0.35 10.97 18.44
N PRO A 285 0.66 10.07 18.45
CA PRO A 285 0.77 9.04 19.49
C PRO A 285 1.08 9.55 20.90
N ARG A 286 1.43 10.84 21.06
CA ARG A 286 1.78 11.44 22.35
C ARG A 286 0.65 12.28 22.93
N THR A 287 -0.04 13.00 22.06
CA THR A 287 -1.10 13.95 22.43
C THR A 287 -2.50 13.41 22.17
N LEU A 288 -2.60 12.30 21.44
CA LEU A 288 -3.84 11.71 20.94
C LEU A 288 -4.65 12.68 20.06
N THR A 289 -4.00 13.69 19.48
CA THR A 289 -4.66 14.64 18.57
C THR A 289 -4.96 13.94 17.25
N VAL A 290 -6.23 13.91 16.87
CA VAL A 290 -6.71 13.41 15.57
C VAL A 290 -6.40 14.44 14.50
N ASP A 291 -5.80 14.02 13.41
CA ASP A 291 -5.76 14.79 12.16
C ASP A 291 -6.51 14.02 11.07
N HIS A 292 -7.40 14.71 10.36
CA HIS A 292 -8.26 14.11 9.35
C HIS A 292 -8.20 14.97 8.09
N ALA A 293 -7.83 14.35 6.96
CA ALA A 293 -7.64 15.04 5.69
C ALA A 293 -8.89 15.79 5.17
N TYR A 294 -10.10 15.28 5.47
CA TYR A 294 -11.34 15.74 4.85
C TYR A 294 -12.45 16.17 5.83
N GLU A 295 -12.34 15.84 7.12
CA GLU A 295 -13.35 16.19 8.13
C GLU A 295 -12.81 17.15 9.20
N SER A 296 -12.85 18.44 8.89
CA SER A 296 -12.42 19.51 9.83
C SER A 296 -13.17 19.55 11.16
N ALA A 297 -14.36 18.95 11.26
CA ALA A 297 -15.12 18.88 12.50
C ALA A 297 -14.48 17.93 13.53
N VAL A 298 -13.63 16.99 13.08
CA VAL A 298 -12.92 16.06 13.95
C VAL A 298 -11.41 16.28 13.96
N SER A 299 -10.81 16.84 12.90
CA SER A 299 -9.39 17.25 12.92
C SER A 299 -9.13 18.26 14.05
N GLY A 300 -8.04 18.04 14.80
CA GLY A 300 -7.66 18.80 15.99
C GLY A 300 -8.34 18.37 17.28
N ARG A 301 -9.27 17.42 17.26
CA ARG A 301 -9.84 16.85 18.49
C ARG A 301 -8.88 15.85 19.13
N THR A 302 -8.99 15.68 20.44
CA THR A 302 -8.32 14.58 21.14
C THR A 302 -9.16 13.32 21.05
N LEU A 303 -8.54 12.20 20.68
CA LEU A 303 -9.13 10.87 20.71
C LEU A 303 -9.66 10.58 22.11
N SER A 304 -10.94 10.22 22.22
CA SER A 304 -11.59 9.99 23.51
C SER A 304 -11.26 8.59 24.03
N THR A 305 -10.59 8.50 25.17
CA THR A 305 -10.28 7.24 25.85
C THR A 305 -11.06 7.12 27.16
N ALA A 306 -11.51 5.90 27.50
CA ALA A 306 -12.01 5.57 28.82
C ALA A 306 -10.85 5.42 29.81
N ASP A 307 -11.09 5.65 31.10
CA ASP A 307 -10.04 5.73 32.14
C ASP A 307 -9.11 4.49 32.20
N ASP A 308 -9.63 3.31 31.88
CA ASP A 308 -8.89 2.04 31.91
C ASP A 308 -8.52 1.51 30.50
N HIS A 309 -8.73 2.29 29.43
CA HIS A 309 -8.36 1.91 28.07
C HIS A 309 -7.23 2.83 27.55
N GLU A 310 -5.99 2.37 27.72
CA GLU A 310 -4.80 3.05 27.22
C GLU A 310 -4.43 2.53 25.83
N VAL A 311 -4.59 3.37 24.81
CA VAL A 311 -4.18 3.03 23.44
C VAL A 311 -2.66 3.14 23.32
N GLY A 312 -2.02 2.07 22.88
CA GLY A 312 -0.57 1.98 22.76
C GLY A 312 -0.05 2.92 21.66
N ALA A 313 0.82 3.85 22.05
CA ALA A 313 1.43 4.82 21.14
C ALA A 313 2.14 4.14 19.94
N GLN A 314 2.69 2.94 20.13
CA GLN A 314 3.33 2.17 19.06
C GLN A 314 2.35 1.74 17.96
N TYR A 315 1.08 1.49 18.28
CA TYR A 315 0.08 1.07 17.31
C TYR A 315 -0.51 2.25 16.54
N LEU A 316 -0.70 3.39 17.22
CA LEU A 316 -1.03 4.65 16.54
C LEU A 316 0.11 5.11 15.64
N ALA A 317 1.35 5.02 16.13
CA ALA A 317 2.53 5.29 15.31
C ALA A 317 2.60 4.32 14.12
N TYR A 318 2.31 3.04 14.33
CA TYR A 318 2.23 2.08 13.24
C TYR A 318 1.19 2.49 12.20
N HIS A 319 -0.05 2.74 12.60
CA HIS A 319 -1.12 3.21 11.73
C HIS A 319 -0.70 4.44 10.93
N ASN A 320 -0.23 5.49 11.61
CA ASN A 320 0.20 6.73 10.95
C ASN A 320 1.35 6.52 9.96
N ASN A 321 2.17 5.50 10.18
CA ASN A 321 3.35 5.24 9.37
C ASN A 321 3.11 4.22 8.25
N VAL A 322 2.15 3.31 8.45
CA VAL A 322 1.97 2.09 7.63
C VAL A 322 0.60 2.06 6.95
N VAL A 323 -0.41 2.70 7.51
CA VAL A 323 -1.78 2.69 6.97
C VAL A 323 -2.20 4.07 6.47
N ALA A 324 -1.86 5.13 7.20
CA ALA A 324 -2.18 6.50 6.79
C ALA A 324 -1.28 7.04 5.68
N ASP A 325 -1.87 7.91 4.84
CA ASP A 325 -1.23 8.61 3.73
C ASP A 325 -0.66 9.98 4.14
#